data_AF-A0A5W8UWX0-F1
#
_entry.id   AF-A0A5W8UWX0-F1
#
_cell.length_a   1.000
_cell.length_b   1.000
_cell.length_c   1.000
_cell.angle_alpha   90.00
_cell.angle_beta   90.00
_cell.angle_gamma   90.00
#
_symmetry.space_group_name_H-M   'P 1'
#
loop_
_entity.id
_entity.type
_entity.pdbx_description
1 polymer ?
#
loop_
_entity_poly.entity_id
_entity_poly.type
_entity_poly.pdbx_seq_one_letter_code
_entity_poly.pdbx_strand_id
1 'polypeptide(L)' 'MPDTPPTTHEENAARLSQAGKCLRDIEAGRFQCDEEKQQPTGELADEPATPEAVEQ' A
#
# COMPACT_ATOMS: atom_id res chain seq x y z
N MET A 1 -7.74 -12.61 -16.57
CA MET A 1 -6.86 -11.60 -17.21
C MET A 1 -6.33 -10.71 -16.12
N PRO A 2 -5.08 -10.20 -16.18
CA PRO A 2 -4.70 -9.11 -15.29
C PRO A 2 -5.69 -7.95 -15.51
N ASP A 3 -6.25 -7.43 -14.42
CA ASP A 3 -7.29 -6.39 -14.41
C ASP A 3 -6.79 -5.01 -14.87
N THR A 4 -5.48 -4.88 -15.07
CA THR A 4 -4.86 -3.61 -15.47
C THR A 4 -4.84 -3.49 -16.99
N PRO A 5 -5.41 -2.41 -17.56
CA PRO A 5 -5.30 -2.16 -18.99
C PRO A 5 -3.83 -2.02 -19.40
N PRO A 6 -3.46 -2.43 -20.62
CA PRO A 6 -2.11 -2.24 -21.13
C PRO A 6 -1.78 -0.74 -21.17
N THR A 7 -0.68 -0.37 -20.53
CA THR A 7 -0.18 1.01 -20.49
C THR A 7 0.54 1.38 -21.79
N THR A 8 0.42 2.63 -22.21
CA THR A 8 1.17 3.15 -23.36
C THR A 8 2.66 3.24 -23.07
N HIS A 9 3.48 3.35 -24.12
CA HIS A 9 4.93 3.53 -23.98
C HIS A 9 5.27 4.80 -23.19
N GLU A 10 4.54 5.89 -23.43
CA GLU A 10 4.74 7.17 -22.74
C GLU A 10 4.46 7.06 -21.24
N GLU A 11 3.36 6.41 -20.87
CA GLU A 11 3.03 6.16 -19.45
C GLU A 11 4.10 5.31 -18.77
N ASN A 12 4.61 4.27 -19.46
CA ASN A 12 5.70 3.45 -18.90
C ASN A 12 7.00 4.25 -18.75
N ALA A 13 7.34 5.11 -19.72
CA ALA A 13 8.52 5.97 -19.62
C ALA A 13 8.41 6.96 -18.46
N ALA A 14 7.22 7.53 -18.24
CA ALA A 14 6.95 8.41 -17.10
C ALA A 14 7.06 7.66 -15.76
N ARG A 15 6.48 6.46 -15.66
CA ARG A 15 6.54 5.61 -14.46
C ARG A 15 7.97 5.21 -14.11
N LEU A 16 8.76 4.79 -15.11
CA LEU A 16 10.17 4.43 -14.91
C LEU A 16 11.00 5.63 -14.46
N SER A 17 10.78 6.80 -15.07
CA SER A 17 11.48 8.04 -14.69
C SER A 17 11.17 8.43 -13.25
N GLN A 18 9.90 8.34 -12.86
CA GLN A 18 9.46 8.61 -11.49
C GLN A 18 10.06 7.61 -10.49
N ALA A 19 10.05 6.32 -10.80
CA ALA A 19 10.65 5.29 -9.95
C ALA A 19 12.15 5.55 -9.74
N GLY A 20 12.88 5.88 -10.80
CA GLY A 20 14.29 6.25 -10.73
C GLY A 20 14.54 7.51 -9.89
N LYS A 21 13.65 8.50 -9.96
CA LYS A 21 13.71 9.69 -9.08
C LYS A 21 13.49 9.31 -7.62
N CYS A 22 12.48 8.51 -7.32
CA CYS A 22 12.21 8.04 -5.96
C CYS A 22 13.44 7.31 -5.38
N LEU A 23 14.09 6.43 -6.14
CA LEU A 23 15.30 5.73 -5.68
C LEU A 23 16.44 6.70 -5.31
N ARG A 24 16.67 7.74 -6.12
CA ARG A 24 17.67 8.77 -5.83
C ARG A 24 17.29 9.64 -4.63
N ASP A 25 16.02 9.93 -4.45
CA ASP A 25 15.53 10.68 -3.29
C ASP A 25 15.68 9.85 -2.00
N ILE A 26 15.47 8.53 -2.07
CA ILE A 26 15.74 7.58 -0.95
C ILE A 26 17.22 7.59 -0.60
N GLU A 27 18.10 7.40 -1.59
CA GLU A 27 19.54 7.41 -1.40
C GLU A 27 20.02 8.72 -0.76
N ALA A 28 19.43 9.85 -1.15
CA ALA A 28 19.79 11.15 -0.62
C ALA A 28 19.10 11.54 0.69
N GLY A 29 18.32 10.63 1.30
CA GLY A 29 17.60 10.88 2.57
C GLY A 29 16.48 11.92 2.45
N ARG A 30 15.97 12.17 1.24
CA ARG A 30 14.91 13.15 0.94
C ARG A 30 13.59 12.49 0.55
N PHE A 31 13.51 11.17 0.63
CA PHE A 31 12.29 10.44 0.33
C PHE A 31 11.23 10.73 1.39
N GLN A 32 10.13 11.34 0.95
CA GLN A 32 8.95 11.50 1.78
C GLN A 32 8.01 10.34 1.46
N CYS A 33 7.88 9.41 2.40
CA CYS A 33 6.82 8.42 2.38
C CYS A 33 5.51 9.12 2.75
N ASP A 34 4.68 9.46 1.77
CA ASP A 34 3.27 9.83 2.00
C ASP A 34 2.44 8.65 2.58
N GLU A 35 3.03 7.46 2.69
CA GLU A 35 2.46 6.28 3.35
C GLU A 35 2.44 6.41 4.89
N GLU A 36 2.95 7.50 5.47
CA GLU A 36 2.63 7.91 6.85
C GLU A 36 1.29 8.66 6.97
N LYS A 37 0.42 8.61 5.95
CA LYS A 37 -1.02 8.77 6.23
C LYS A 37 -1.38 7.70 7.24
N GLN A 38 -1.62 8.13 8.49
CA GLN A 38 -2.14 7.30 9.56
C GLN A 38 -3.12 6.31 8.94
N GLN A 39 -2.79 5.01 9.03
CA GLN A 39 -3.77 3.96 8.77
C GLN A 39 -5.06 4.41 9.43
N PRO A 40 -6.20 4.47 8.72
CA PRO A 40 -7.44 4.85 9.35
C PRO A 40 -7.55 3.97 10.59
N THR A 41 -7.64 4.58 11.77
CA THR A 41 -7.97 3.91 13.04
C THR A 41 -9.43 3.43 13.01
N GLY A 42 -9.92 3.05 11.82
CA GLY A 42 -11.21 2.45 11.60
C GLY A 42 -11.10 0.98 11.90
N GLU A 43 -11.41 0.66 13.15
CA GLU A 43 -12.02 -0.60 13.55
C GLU A 43 -11.26 -1.85 13.12
N LEU A 44 -10.13 -2.11 13.79
CA LEU A 44 -9.79 -3.50 14.08
C LEU A 44 -10.95 -4.02 14.94
N ALA A 45 -11.92 -4.68 14.31
CA ALA A 45 -13.03 -5.28 15.00
C ALA A 45 -12.48 -6.38 15.92
N ASP A 46 -12.23 -6.04 17.19
CA ASP A 46 -12.18 -7.00 18.28
C ASP A 46 -13.61 -7.54 18.46
N GLU A 47 -14.02 -8.42 17.54
CA GLU A 47 -15.21 -9.23 17.78
C GLU A 47 -14.91 -10.10 19.00
N PRO A 48 -15.65 -9.96 20.11
CA PRO A 48 -15.39 -10.77 21.29
C PRO A 48 -15.62 -12.24 20.93
N ALA A 49 -14.62 -13.08 21.13
CA ALA A 49 -14.76 -14.52 20.95
C ALA A 49 -15.92 -15.02 21.80
N THR A 50 -16.98 -15.50 21.15
CA THR A 50 -18.08 -16.17 21.83
C THR A 50 -17.54 -17.45 22.46
N PRO A 51 -17.63 -17.63 23.79
CA PRO A 51 -17.21 -18.88 24.40
C PRO A 51 -18.13 -20.00 23.91
N GLU A 52 -17.55 -21.05 23.36
CA GLU A 52 -18.28 -22.25 22.94
C GLU A 52 -18.88 -22.92 24.18
N ALA A 53 -20.19 -23.13 24.19
CA ALA A 53 -20.87 -23.84 25.27
C ALA A 53 -20.57 -25.34 25.17
N VAL A 54 -19.82 -25.86 26.13
CA VAL A 54 -19.59 -27.31 26.27
C VAL A 54 -20.84 -27.93 26.91
N GLU A 55 -21.54 -28.81 26.19
CA GLU A 55 -22.59 -29.65 26.78
C GLU A 55 -21.98 -30.69 27.73
N GLN A 56 -22.60 -30.84 28.90
CA GLN A 56 -22.17 -31.66 30.02
C GLN A 56 -22.39 -33.16 29.82
#